data_AF-A0A9E3NMZ8-F1
#
_entry.id   AF-A0A9E3NMZ8-F1
#
_cell.length_a   1.000
_cell.length_b   1.000
_cell.length_c   1.000
_cell.angle_alpha   90.00
_cell.angle_beta   90.00
_cell.angle_gamma   90.00
#
_symmetry.space_group_name_H-M   'P 1'
#
loop_
_entity.id
_entity.type
_entity.pdbx_description
1 polymer ?
#
loop_
_entity_poly.entity_id
_entity_poly.type
_entity_poly.pdbx_seq_one_letter_code
_entity_poly.pdbx_strand_id
1 'polypeptide(L)'
;MKTILKNLPVVMLLAGTIALVSCNQSKENTEVSELKEQIQEEKQEVLNDLEDLREDVSEKLSKVEEEIEQAPEEAKETLNKVKDELEQERDEINESLEKVKDATEETWNDIKADAKGTFKKIKEKMAELSDRA
;
A
#
# COMPACT_ATOMS: atom_id res chain seq x y z
N MET A 1 18.68 15.97 -78.00
CA MET A 1 18.63 17.07 -77.02
C MET A 1 19.88 16.94 -76.15
N LYS A 2 20.80 17.90 -76.24
CA LYS A 2 22.16 17.80 -75.69
C LYS A 2 22.14 17.96 -74.16
N THR A 3 22.73 16.98 -73.51
CA THR A 3 23.15 16.92 -72.10
C THR A 3 23.93 18.17 -71.72
N ILE A 4 23.48 18.91 -70.70
CA ILE A 4 24.27 19.96 -70.07
C ILE A 4 24.63 19.47 -68.67
N LEU A 5 25.63 18.61 -68.65
CA LEU A 5 26.46 18.32 -67.49
C LEU A 5 27.66 19.28 -67.59
N LYS A 6 27.72 20.31 -66.72
CA LYS A 6 28.92 21.15 -66.55
C LYS A 6 29.01 21.62 -65.08
N ASN A 7 29.99 21.03 -64.38
CA ASN A 7 30.86 21.62 -63.34
C ASN A 7 30.33 21.79 -61.89
N LEU A 8 30.48 20.72 -61.08
CA LEU A 8 31.39 20.54 -59.90
C LEU A 8 31.86 21.78 -59.07
N PRO A 9 32.35 21.61 -57.81
CA PRO A 9 31.69 21.29 -56.53
C PRO A 9 31.89 22.41 -55.47
N VAL A 10 30.99 22.57 -54.48
CA VAL A 10 31.32 23.30 -53.24
C VAL A 10 30.90 22.46 -52.04
N VAL A 11 31.90 21.79 -51.47
CA VAL A 11 31.89 21.35 -50.08
C VAL A 11 31.87 22.61 -49.21
N MET A 12 30.82 22.80 -48.41
CA MET A 12 30.94 23.58 -47.19
C MET A 12 30.04 23.01 -46.08
N LEU A 13 30.70 22.17 -45.30
CA LEU A 13 30.43 21.77 -43.93
C LEU A 13 29.77 22.91 -43.12
N LEU A 14 28.52 22.71 -42.71
CA LEU A 14 27.89 23.42 -41.60
C LEU A 14 27.63 22.40 -40.49
N ALA A 15 28.70 22.13 -39.76
CA ALA A 15 28.64 21.57 -38.42
C ALA A 15 28.32 22.71 -37.43
N GLY A 16 27.50 22.39 -36.42
CA GLY A 16 27.19 23.24 -35.26
C GLY A 16 26.01 24.18 -35.52
N THR A 17 24.92 24.18 -34.75
CA THR A 17 24.81 23.96 -33.30
C THR A 17 23.42 23.44 -32.93
N ILE A 18 23.29 22.14 -32.60
CA ILE A 18 22.27 21.71 -31.63
C ILE A 18 22.95 21.84 -30.27
N ALA A 19 22.96 23.05 -29.75
CA ALA A 19 23.39 23.33 -28.39
C ALA A 19 22.16 23.25 -27.47
N LEU A 20 22.26 22.37 -26.47
CA LEU A 20 21.54 22.39 -25.19
C LEU A 20 20.08 21.91 -25.16
N VAL A 21 19.84 20.63 -25.49
CA VAL A 21 18.81 19.83 -24.80
C VAL A 21 19.48 18.63 -24.15
N SER A 22 20.32 18.90 -23.14
CA SER A 22 20.96 17.84 -22.36
C SER A 22 21.35 18.35 -20.97
N CYS A 23 20.36 18.84 -20.23
CA CYS A 23 20.47 19.04 -18.78
C CYS A 23 19.10 18.97 -18.05
N ASN A 24 18.06 18.38 -18.67
CA ASN A 24 16.75 18.20 -18.02
C ASN A 24 16.32 16.74 -17.85
N GLN A 25 16.99 15.78 -18.50
CA GLN A 25 16.63 14.36 -18.43
C GLN A 25 17.18 13.65 -17.17
N SER A 26 18.14 14.27 -16.49
CA SER A 26 18.78 13.72 -15.29
C SER A 26 18.03 14.02 -13.99
N LYS A 27 17.20 15.08 -13.95
CA LYS A 27 16.44 15.45 -12.73
C LYS A 27 15.12 14.69 -12.61
N GLU A 28 14.46 14.46 -13.75
CA GLU A 28 13.16 13.76 -13.81
C GLU A 28 13.28 12.29 -13.36
N ASN A 29 14.37 11.59 -13.71
CA ASN A 29 14.59 10.21 -13.25
C ASN A 29 14.92 10.09 -11.77
N THR A 30 15.59 11.09 -11.17
CA THR A 30 15.93 11.07 -9.74
C THR A 30 14.68 11.30 -8.88
N GLU A 31 13.84 12.29 -9.22
CA GLU A 31 12.61 12.56 -8.47
C GLU A 31 11.62 11.39 -8.50
N VAL A 32 11.50 10.69 -9.64
CA VAL A 32 10.66 9.49 -9.75
C VAL A 32 11.21 8.34 -8.89
N SER A 33 12.53 8.18 -8.80
CA SER A 33 13.15 7.14 -7.97
C SER A 33 12.93 7.39 -6.48
N GLU A 34 13.10 8.63 -6.03
CA GLU A 34 12.89 9.02 -4.62
C GLU A 34 11.42 8.87 -4.20
N LEU A 35 10.48 9.21 -5.09
CA LEU A 35 9.05 9.00 -4.83
C LEU A 35 8.70 7.50 -4.70
N LYS A 36 9.29 6.65 -5.54
CA LYS A 36 9.09 5.19 -5.46
C LYS A 36 9.60 4.63 -4.15
N GLU A 37 10.79 5.03 -3.72
CA GLU A 37 11.36 4.60 -2.44
C GLU A 37 10.47 5.00 -1.28
N GLN A 38 9.99 6.26 -1.24
CA GLN A 38 9.05 6.72 -0.21
C GLN A 38 7.76 5.89 -0.20
N ILE A 39 7.17 5.59 -1.35
CA ILE A 39 5.96 4.76 -1.43
C ILE A 39 6.24 3.34 -0.89
N GLN A 40 7.41 2.76 -1.17
CA GLN A 40 7.77 1.44 -0.66
C GLN A 40 7.96 1.45 0.86
N GLU A 41 8.59 2.49 1.42
CA GLU A 41 8.73 2.65 2.86
C GLU A 41 7.37 2.79 3.55
N GLU A 42 6.49 3.65 3.03
CA GLU A 42 5.15 3.82 3.58
C GLU A 42 4.30 2.53 3.45
N LYS A 43 4.47 1.76 2.37
CA LYS A 43 3.84 0.45 2.22
C LYS A 43 4.27 -0.50 3.33
N GLN A 44 5.57 -0.56 3.60
CA GLN A 44 6.10 -1.43 4.64
C GLN A 44 5.60 -1.01 6.03
N GLU A 45 5.52 0.28 6.32
CA GLU A 45 4.94 0.80 7.56
C GLU A 45 3.48 0.34 7.72
N VAL A 46 2.64 0.56 6.70
CA VAL A 46 1.22 0.16 6.74
C VAL A 46 1.05 -1.36 6.85
N LEU A 47 1.92 -2.14 6.19
CA LEU A 47 1.92 -3.59 6.34
C LEU A 47 2.21 -4.00 7.79
N ASN A 48 3.25 -3.43 8.40
CA ASN A 48 3.61 -3.72 9.78
C ASN A 48 2.48 -3.34 10.73
N ASP A 49 1.89 -2.14 10.58
CA ASP A 49 0.78 -1.68 11.43
C ASP A 49 -0.43 -2.63 11.36
N LEU A 50 -0.77 -3.12 10.16
CA LEU A 50 -1.87 -4.06 9.97
C LEU A 50 -1.52 -5.47 10.49
N GLU A 51 -0.28 -5.91 10.37
CA GLU A 51 0.18 -7.19 10.92
C GLU A 51 0.14 -7.17 12.45
N ASP A 52 0.63 -6.10 13.08
CA ASP A 52 0.55 -5.88 14.52
C ASP A 52 -0.91 -5.86 14.99
N LEU A 53 -1.80 -5.17 14.27
CA LEU A 53 -3.23 -5.18 14.58
C LEU A 53 -3.86 -6.57 14.46
N ARG A 54 -3.46 -7.36 13.46
CA ARG A 54 -3.92 -8.75 13.30
C ARG A 54 -3.48 -9.62 14.48
N GLU A 55 -2.25 -9.41 14.96
CA GLU A 55 -1.72 -10.09 16.13
C GLU A 55 -2.49 -9.71 17.40
N ASP A 56 -2.74 -8.42 17.63
CA ASP A 56 -3.59 -7.92 18.73
C ASP A 56 -4.97 -8.61 18.73
N VAL A 57 -5.64 -8.68 17.57
CA VAL A 57 -6.95 -9.34 17.42
C VAL A 57 -6.84 -10.84 17.70
N SER A 58 -5.78 -11.50 17.22
CA SER A 58 -5.57 -12.94 17.41
C SER A 58 -5.30 -13.29 18.88
N GLU A 59 -4.57 -12.43 19.60
CA GLU A 59 -4.36 -12.58 21.04
C GLU A 59 -5.68 -12.44 21.81
N LYS A 60 -6.51 -11.45 21.46
CA LYS A 60 -7.83 -11.28 22.08
C LYS A 60 -8.74 -12.47 21.77
N LEU A 61 -8.74 -12.97 20.54
CA LEU A 61 -9.50 -14.16 20.13
C LEU A 61 -9.13 -15.36 21.02
N SER A 62 -7.84 -15.61 21.20
CA SER A 62 -7.34 -16.72 22.04
C SER A 62 -7.84 -16.60 23.48
N LYS A 63 -7.82 -15.39 24.06
CA LYS A 63 -8.35 -15.14 25.41
C LYS A 63 -9.86 -15.41 25.51
N VAL A 64 -10.63 -14.95 24.52
CA VAL A 64 -12.08 -15.20 24.48
C VAL A 64 -12.38 -16.69 24.35
N GLU A 65 -11.60 -17.44 23.57
CA GLU A 65 -11.75 -18.90 23.47
C GLU A 65 -11.50 -19.59 24.82
N GLU A 66 -10.45 -19.20 25.55
CA GLU A 66 -10.19 -19.70 26.91
C GLU A 66 -11.33 -19.35 27.88
N GLU A 67 -11.87 -18.14 27.80
CA GLU A 67 -13.01 -17.71 28.62
C GLU A 67 -14.28 -18.53 28.31
N ILE A 68 -14.56 -18.84 27.04
CA ILE A 68 -15.70 -19.67 26.62
C ILE A 68 -15.62 -21.06 27.27
N GLU A 69 -14.43 -21.67 27.30
CA GLU A 69 -14.23 -23.00 27.88
C GLU A 69 -14.56 -23.05 29.38
N GLN A 70 -14.31 -21.94 30.08
CA GLN A 70 -14.48 -21.83 31.54
C GLN A 70 -15.84 -21.23 31.94
N ALA A 71 -16.54 -20.58 31.01
CA ALA A 71 -17.76 -19.84 31.28
C ALA A 71 -18.97 -20.76 31.56
N PRO A 72 -19.92 -20.32 32.41
CA PRO A 72 -21.24 -20.95 32.51
C PRO A 72 -22.02 -20.78 31.20
N GLU A 73 -22.98 -21.67 30.95
CA GLU A 73 -23.71 -21.73 29.68
C GLU A 73 -24.39 -20.40 29.31
N GLU A 74 -24.90 -19.66 30.29
CA GLU A 74 -25.50 -18.33 30.13
C GLU A 74 -24.54 -17.25 29.59
N ALA A 75 -23.24 -17.37 29.86
CA ALA A 75 -22.23 -16.42 29.39
C ALA A 75 -21.60 -16.83 28.05
N LYS A 76 -21.63 -18.13 27.72
CA LYS A 76 -21.06 -18.64 26.46
C LYS A 76 -21.70 -18.04 25.23
N GLU A 77 -23.01 -17.79 25.22
CA GLU A 77 -23.66 -17.18 24.05
C GLU A 77 -23.08 -15.80 23.73
N THR A 78 -22.85 -14.98 24.76
CA THR A 78 -22.24 -13.65 24.59
C THR A 78 -20.79 -13.75 24.14
N LEU A 79 -20.01 -14.63 24.76
CA LEU A 79 -18.60 -14.80 24.39
C LEU A 79 -18.41 -15.37 22.98
N ASN A 80 -19.27 -16.30 22.54
CA ASN A 80 -19.25 -16.79 21.16
C ASN A 80 -19.55 -15.67 20.15
N LYS A 81 -20.47 -14.74 20.46
CA LYS A 81 -20.70 -13.55 19.60
C LYS A 81 -19.46 -12.65 19.53
N VAL A 82 -18.80 -12.42 20.67
CA VAL A 82 -17.53 -11.66 20.70
C VAL A 82 -16.46 -12.36 19.87
N LYS A 83 -16.35 -13.69 19.96
CA LYS A 83 -15.45 -14.49 19.13
C LYS A 83 -15.75 -14.29 17.64
N ASP A 84 -17.01 -14.47 17.22
CA ASP A 84 -17.41 -14.32 15.82
C ASP A 84 -17.11 -12.91 15.29
N GLU A 85 -17.37 -11.87 16.09
CA GLU A 85 -17.03 -10.48 15.76
C GLU A 85 -15.50 -10.30 15.58
N LEU A 86 -14.68 -10.87 16.45
CA LEU A 86 -13.21 -10.81 16.33
C LEU A 86 -12.67 -11.58 15.12
N GLU A 87 -13.26 -12.74 14.79
CA GLU A 87 -12.90 -13.48 13.57
C GLU A 87 -13.20 -12.65 12.32
N GLN A 88 -14.35 -11.97 12.29
CA GLN A 88 -14.69 -11.06 11.20
C GLN A 88 -13.69 -9.89 11.09
N GLU A 89 -13.32 -9.25 12.19
CA GLU A 89 -12.31 -8.17 12.15
C GLU A 89 -10.96 -8.67 11.64
N ARG A 90 -10.52 -9.87 12.06
CA ARG A 90 -9.27 -10.48 11.57
C ARG A 90 -9.31 -10.69 10.05
N ASP A 91 -10.44 -11.13 9.52
CA ASP A 91 -10.60 -11.35 8.08
C ASP A 91 -10.59 -10.01 7.31
N GLU A 92 -11.23 -8.96 7.85
CA GLU A 92 -11.13 -7.59 7.28
C GLU A 92 -9.67 -7.08 7.24
N ILE A 93 -8.87 -7.37 8.27
CA ILE A 93 -7.42 -7.02 8.26
C ILE A 93 -6.69 -7.78 7.17
N ASN A 94 -6.95 -9.07 7.01
CA ASN A 94 -6.30 -9.90 5.99
C ASN A 94 -6.61 -9.38 4.58
N GLU A 95 -7.85 -9.00 4.30
CA GLU A 95 -8.21 -8.36 3.03
C GLU A 95 -7.47 -7.02 2.82
N SER A 96 -7.33 -6.22 3.87
CA SER A 96 -6.58 -4.95 3.80
C SER A 96 -5.09 -5.18 3.54
N LEU A 97 -4.49 -6.18 4.20
CA LEU A 97 -3.10 -6.59 3.97
C LEU A 97 -2.86 -7.01 2.51
N GLU A 98 -3.76 -7.79 1.93
CA GLU A 98 -3.68 -8.19 0.52
C GLU A 98 -3.76 -6.97 -0.42
N LYS A 99 -4.71 -6.05 -0.17
CA LYS A 99 -4.82 -4.81 -0.96
C LYS A 99 -3.57 -3.95 -0.89
N VAL A 100 -2.94 -3.83 0.29
CA VAL A 100 -1.69 -3.08 0.47
C VAL A 100 -0.54 -3.75 -0.29
N LYS A 101 -0.43 -5.07 -0.26
CA LYS A 101 0.58 -5.84 -1.02
C LYS A 101 0.43 -5.65 -2.54
N ASP A 102 -0.80 -5.64 -3.03
CA ASP A 102 -1.10 -5.53 -4.47
C ASP A 102 -1.15 -4.08 -4.96
N ALA A 103 -1.08 -3.09 -4.06
CA ALA A 103 -1.15 -1.69 -4.44
C ALA A 103 -0.01 -1.32 -5.39
N THR A 104 -0.32 -0.52 -6.40
CA THR A 104 0.67 0.11 -7.30
C THR A 104 1.02 1.51 -6.79
N GLU A 105 1.93 2.21 -7.46
CA GLU A 105 2.23 3.62 -7.16
C GLU A 105 1.00 4.51 -7.43
N GLU A 106 0.24 4.21 -8.49
CA GLU A 106 -0.93 4.99 -8.90
C GLU A 106 -2.10 4.85 -7.92
N THR A 107 -2.28 3.64 -7.35
CA THR A 107 -3.38 3.34 -6.43
C THR A 107 -3.01 3.52 -4.96
N TRP A 108 -1.76 3.89 -4.66
CA TRP A 108 -1.21 3.84 -3.31
C TRP A 108 -2.00 4.69 -2.31
N ASN A 109 -2.31 5.94 -2.67
CA ASN A 109 -2.95 6.88 -1.76
C ASN A 109 -4.34 6.42 -1.30
N ASP A 110 -5.11 5.83 -2.22
CA ASP A 110 -6.46 5.32 -1.92
C ASP A 110 -6.37 4.09 -1.02
N ILE A 111 -5.50 3.13 -1.36
CA ILE A 111 -5.30 1.92 -0.54
C ILE A 111 -4.76 2.27 0.84
N LYS A 112 -3.85 3.23 0.95
CA LYS A 112 -3.34 3.74 2.25
C LYS A 112 -4.46 4.34 3.09
N ALA A 113 -5.36 5.12 2.48
CA ALA A 113 -6.49 5.71 3.20
C ALA A 113 -7.46 4.62 3.70
N ASP A 114 -7.78 3.64 2.85
CA ASP A 114 -8.65 2.51 3.19
C ASP A 114 -8.06 1.64 4.31
N ALA A 115 -6.76 1.35 4.24
CA ALA A 115 -6.03 0.60 5.27
C ALA A 115 -6.06 1.32 6.62
N LYS A 116 -5.81 2.64 6.64
CA LYS A 116 -5.90 3.46 7.85
C LYS A 116 -7.32 3.51 8.41
N GLY A 117 -8.33 3.57 7.54
CA GLY A 117 -9.74 3.49 7.93
C GLY A 117 -10.08 2.16 8.60
N THR A 118 -9.63 1.05 8.00
CA THR A 118 -9.78 -0.30 8.55
C THR A 118 -9.11 -0.42 9.91
N PHE A 119 -7.85 0.02 10.01
CA PHE A 119 -7.10 0.02 11.27
C PHE A 119 -7.86 0.74 12.39
N LYS A 120 -8.34 1.96 12.12
CA LYS A 120 -9.08 2.76 13.10
C LYS A 120 -10.39 2.08 13.53
N LYS A 121 -11.19 1.64 12.57
CA LYS A 121 -12.48 0.97 12.81
C LYS A 121 -12.29 -0.25 13.73
N ILE A 122 -11.27 -1.07 13.46
CA ILE A 122 -11.02 -2.28 14.22
C ILE A 122 -10.50 -1.96 15.62
N LYS A 123 -9.61 -0.96 15.76
CA LYS A 123 -9.19 -0.49 17.08
C LYS A 123 -10.38 0.00 17.92
N GLU A 124 -11.32 0.72 17.33
CA GLU A 124 -12.56 1.17 18.00
C GLU A 124 -13.42 -0.03 18.44
N LYS A 125 -13.68 -0.99 17.54
CA LYS A 125 -14.43 -2.20 17.87
C LYS A 125 -13.75 -3.05 18.95
N MET A 126 -12.43 -3.21 18.91
CA MET A 126 -11.66 -3.92 19.92
C MET A 126 -11.78 -3.28 21.32
N ALA A 127 -11.85 -1.95 21.38
CA ALA A 127 -12.13 -1.22 22.61
C ALA A 127 -13.56 -1.49 23.10
N GLU A 128 -14.57 -1.37 22.22
CA GLU A 128 -15.97 -1.65 22.54
C GLU A 128 -16.19 -3.09 23.03
N LEU A 129 -15.52 -4.08 22.41
CA LEU A 129 -15.59 -5.49 22.80
C LEU A 129 -14.92 -5.75 24.15
N SER A 130 -13.84 -5.04 24.46
CA SER A 130 -13.20 -5.15 25.77
C SER A 130 -14.04 -4.57 26.90
N ASP A 131 -14.93 -3.62 26.62
CA ASP A 131 -15.88 -3.09 27.61
C ASP A 131 -17.10 -4.03 27.83
N ARG A 132 -17.33 -4.97 26.91
CA ARG A 132 -18.46 -5.94 26.93
C ARG A 132 -18.12 -7.27 27.60
N ALA A 133 -16.84 -7.66 27.60
CA ALA A 133 -16.32 -8.90 28.17
C ALA A 133 -16.00 -8.70 29.66
#